data_AF-A0A537FM44-F1
#
_entry.id   AF-A0A537FM44-F1
#
_cell.length_a   1.000
_cell.length_b   1.000
_cell.length_c   1.000
_cell.angle_alpha   90.00
_cell.angle_beta   90.00
_cell.angle_gamma   90.00
#
_symmetry.space_group_name_H-M   'P 1'
#
loop_
_entity.id
_entity.type
_entity.pdbx_description
1 polymer ?
#
loop_
_entity_poly.entity_id
_entity_poly.type
_entity_poly.pdbx_seq_one_letter_code
_entity_poly.pdbx_strand_id
1 'polypeptide(L)'
;MPKHTLQIATLGPDTDSVLVGIRTLPVHKLYLIHLESDKQIAQKLTADLSSVLKVEVETHAVPNNDVLTHVLEGVAGILRKEKENYQDVIFNVSSGEKLLGCAALSAAFVNGLKAVAIVNGEPLLLPVLKFSYDRLVSQTKLDILNALQKKGGEVESLEELRELTGYGKPLLSYHIQGAEDSQGLVDLGLVEVILTLGR
;
A
#
# COMPACT_ATOMS: atom_id res chain seq x y z
N MET A 1 17.98 13.96 18.56
CA MET A 1 17.41 12.69 19.04
C MET A 1 16.85 11.95 17.83
N PRO A 2 16.93 10.61 17.77
CA PRO A 2 16.26 9.85 16.72
C PRO A 2 14.76 10.14 16.75
N LYS A 3 14.12 10.17 15.57
CA LYS A 3 12.67 10.36 15.46
C LYS A 3 11.94 9.21 16.15
N HIS A 4 10.76 9.49 16.69
CA HIS A 4 9.84 8.43 17.14
C HIS A 4 9.34 7.68 15.89
N THR A 5 9.78 6.43 15.71
CA THR A 5 9.69 5.72 14.42
C THR A 5 8.94 4.41 14.53
N LEU A 6 7.95 4.25 13.66
CA LEU A 6 7.30 2.98 13.37
C LEU A 6 8.09 2.24 12.28
N GLN A 7 8.40 0.98 12.52
CA GLN A 7 8.85 0.08 11.46
C GLN A 7 7.74 -0.86 11.04
N ILE A 8 7.62 -1.07 9.74
CA ILE A 8 6.86 -2.16 9.14
C ILE A 8 7.91 -3.04 8.45
N ALA A 9 7.80 -4.35 8.56
CA ALA A 9 8.70 -5.27 7.88
C ALA A 9 7.90 -6.42 7.26
N THR A 10 8.23 -6.78 6.02
CA THR A 10 7.83 -8.09 5.52
C THR A 10 8.60 -9.19 6.26
N LEU A 11 8.00 -10.36 6.36
CA LEU A 11 8.59 -11.52 7.00
C LEU A 11 8.20 -12.78 6.23
N GLY A 12 9.20 -13.61 5.95
CA GLY A 12 9.01 -15.02 5.61
C GLY A 12 10.00 -15.91 6.35
N PRO A 13 10.45 -17.01 5.74
CA PRO A 13 11.28 -18.02 6.41
C PRO A 13 12.61 -17.47 6.97
N ASP A 14 13.23 -16.52 6.28
CA ASP A 14 14.47 -15.87 6.71
C ASP A 14 14.17 -14.57 7.49
N THR A 15 14.50 -14.58 8.78
CA THR A 15 14.30 -13.44 9.70
C THR A 15 15.44 -12.43 9.68
N ASP A 16 16.60 -12.76 9.08
CA ASP A 16 17.83 -11.97 9.26
C ASP A 16 17.67 -10.54 8.77
N SER A 17 17.00 -10.35 7.64
CA SER A 17 16.74 -9.01 7.10
C SER A 17 15.89 -8.14 8.04
N VAL A 18 14.96 -8.73 8.79
CA VAL A 18 14.18 -8.01 9.81
C VAL A 18 15.08 -7.61 10.97
N LEU A 19 15.91 -8.54 11.46
CA LEU A 19 16.84 -8.31 12.55
C LEU A 19 17.89 -7.24 12.22
N VAL A 20 18.43 -7.24 10.99
CA VAL A 20 19.34 -6.19 10.50
C VAL A 20 18.65 -4.84 10.53
N GLY A 21 17.40 -4.74 10.03
CA GLY A 21 16.63 -3.51 10.06
C GLY A 21 16.42 -2.96 11.48
N ILE A 22 16.07 -3.82 12.43
CA ILE A 22 15.89 -3.45 13.84
C ILE A 22 17.20 -2.95 14.47
N ARG A 23 18.34 -3.57 14.15
CA ARG A 23 19.66 -3.20 14.71
C ARG A 23 20.23 -1.91 14.14
N THR A 24 19.90 -1.61 12.88
CA THR A 24 20.55 -0.52 12.12
C THR A 24 19.68 0.72 12.00
N LEU A 25 18.34 0.59 12.15
CA LEU A 25 17.39 1.68 11.97
C LEU A 25 16.58 1.95 13.25
N PRO A 26 16.14 3.20 13.50
CA PRO A 26 15.32 3.51 14.67
C PRO A 26 14.00 2.72 14.67
N VAL A 27 13.64 2.13 15.80
CA VAL A 27 12.37 1.41 15.99
C VAL A 27 11.82 1.64 17.39
N HIS A 28 10.55 2.01 17.46
CA HIS A 28 9.80 2.15 18.71
C HIS A 28 8.59 1.21 18.76
N LYS A 29 8.04 0.88 17.57
CA LYS A 29 7.06 -0.19 17.36
C LYS A 29 7.34 -0.87 16.02
N LEU A 30 7.07 -2.16 15.94
CA LEU A 30 7.27 -2.99 14.75
C LEU A 30 5.97 -3.68 14.34
N TYR A 31 5.63 -3.59 13.07
CA TYR A 31 4.64 -4.47 12.42
C TYR A 31 5.35 -5.49 11.54
N LEU A 32 5.01 -6.77 11.71
CA LEU A 32 5.45 -7.86 10.83
C LEU A 32 4.33 -8.26 9.89
N ILE A 33 4.52 -8.05 8.59
CA ILE A 33 3.60 -8.50 7.55
C ILE A 33 4.12 -9.82 6.99
N HIS A 34 3.33 -10.88 7.09
CA HIS A 34 3.75 -12.22 6.70
C HIS A 34 2.62 -12.97 6.02
N LEU A 35 2.96 -13.99 5.23
CA LEU A 35 1.97 -14.91 4.69
C LEU A 35 1.40 -15.78 5.81
N GLU A 36 0.16 -16.25 5.66
CA GLU A 36 -0.46 -17.18 6.63
C GLU A 36 0.38 -18.45 6.84
N SER A 37 1.10 -18.91 5.81
CA SER A 37 2.04 -20.03 5.87
C SER A 37 3.19 -19.79 6.86
N ASP A 38 3.61 -18.54 7.04
CA ASP A 38 4.75 -18.14 7.88
C ASP A 38 4.33 -17.72 9.30
N LYS A 39 3.06 -17.94 9.68
CA LYS A 39 2.52 -17.51 10.98
C LYS A 39 3.31 -18.01 12.18
N GLN A 40 3.81 -19.24 12.15
CA GLN A 40 4.60 -19.79 13.26
C GLN A 40 5.95 -19.06 13.42
N ILE A 41 6.57 -18.67 12.30
CA ILE A 41 7.82 -17.91 12.30
C ILE A 41 7.57 -16.51 12.88
N ALA A 42 6.49 -15.85 12.46
CA ALA A 42 6.08 -14.55 12.98
C ALA A 42 5.83 -14.58 14.50
N GLN A 43 5.12 -15.60 14.99
CA GLN A 43 4.87 -15.77 16.43
C GLN A 43 6.16 -15.96 17.22
N LYS A 44 7.08 -16.81 16.72
CA LYS A 44 8.37 -17.04 17.36
C LYS A 44 9.20 -15.77 17.42
N LEU A 45 9.36 -15.08 16.29
CA LEU A 45 10.12 -13.83 16.23
C LEU A 45 9.51 -12.75 17.14
N THR A 46 8.18 -12.65 17.18
CA THR A 46 7.48 -11.71 18.07
C THR A 46 7.80 -11.98 19.55
N ALA A 47 7.79 -13.25 19.97
CA ALA A 47 8.13 -13.64 21.33
C ALA A 47 9.61 -13.34 21.67
N ASP A 48 10.52 -13.68 20.76
CA ASP A 48 11.95 -13.43 20.92
C ASP A 48 12.22 -11.92 21.04
N LEU A 49 11.64 -11.10 20.15
CA LEU A 49 11.82 -9.65 20.17
C LEU A 49 11.21 -9.01 21.41
N SER A 50 10.01 -9.42 21.83
CA SER A 50 9.36 -8.86 23.03
C SER A 50 10.12 -9.17 24.31
N SER A 51 10.84 -10.30 24.35
CA SER A 51 11.64 -10.69 25.51
C SER A 51 12.97 -9.95 25.63
N VAL A 52 13.57 -9.58 24.48
CA VAL A 52 14.92 -8.97 24.41
C VAL A 52 14.86 -7.45 24.24
N LEU A 53 13.88 -6.96 23.49
CA LEU A 53 13.73 -5.57 23.11
C LEU A 53 12.45 -5.03 23.73
N LYS A 54 12.52 -3.84 24.34
CA LYS A 54 11.33 -3.10 24.83
C LYS A 54 10.53 -2.48 23.66
N VAL A 55 10.40 -3.21 22.56
CA VAL A 55 9.73 -2.78 21.33
C VAL A 55 8.42 -3.54 21.25
N GLU A 56 7.32 -2.81 21.08
CA GLU A 56 6.02 -3.43 20.81
C GLU A 56 6.02 -4.03 19.40
N VAL A 57 5.66 -5.31 19.30
CA VAL A 57 5.62 -6.05 18.03
C VAL A 57 4.20 -6.55 17.77
N GLU A 58 3.61 -6.13 16.66
CA GLU A 58 2.33 -6.63 16.15
C GLU A 58 2.53 -7.39 14.82
N THR A 59 1.65 -8.33 14.52
CA THR A 59 1.70 -9.12 13.28
C THR A 59 0.46 -8.91 12.43
N HIS A 60 0.62 -8.85 11.12
CA HIS A 60 -0.46 -8.83 10.14
C HIS A 60 -0.30 -9.99 9.16
N ALA A 61 -1.21 -10.96 9.24
CA ALA A 61 -1.20 -12.13 8.38
C ALA A 61 -1.91 -11.82 7.05
N VAL A 62 -1.32 -12.27 5.95
CA VAL A 62 -1.80 -12.07 4.58
C VAL A 62 -2.12 -13.44 3.96
N PRO A 63 -3.32 -13.63 3.38
CA PRO A 63 -3.67 -14.89 2.74
C PRO A 63 -2.87 -15.10 1.45
N ASN A 64 -2.58 -16.36 1.12
CA ASN A 64 -1.72 -16.73 0.01
C ASN A 64 -2.36 -16.51 -1.39
N ASN A 65 -3.69 -16.40 -1.45
CA ASN A 65 -4.44 -16.32 -2.71
C ASN A 65 -4.57 -14.91 -3.28
N ASP A 66 -4.44 -13.86 -2.45
CA ASP A 66 -4.49 -12.47 -2.88
C ASP A 66 -3.54 -11.59 -2.04
N VAL A 67 -2.23 -11.83 -2.22
CA VAL A 67 -1.19 -11.16 -1.44
C VAL A 67 -1.17 -9.65 -1.68
N LEU A 68 -1.37 -9.20 -2.93
CA LEU A 68 -1.22 -7.79 -3.28
C LEU A 68 -2.27 -6.91 -2.59
N THR A 69 -3.57 -7.27 -2.75
CA THR A 69 -4.67 -6.50 -2.17
C THR A 69 -4.57 -6.44 -0.66
N HIS A 70 -4.34 -7.59 -0.02
CA HIS A 70 -4.30 -7.67 1.43
C HIS A 70 -3.09 -6.96 2.04
N VAL A 71 -1.92 -6.94 1.38
CA VAL A 71 -0.78 -6.13 1.84
C VAL A 71 -1.10 -4.63 1.71
N LEU A 72 -1.67 -4.19 0.59
CA LEU A 72 -2.05 -2.80 0.39
C LEU A 72 -3.05 -2.32 1.45
N GLU A 73 -4.12 -3.09 1.66
CA GLU A 73 -5.15 -2.80 2.67
C GLU A 73 -4.60 -2.87 4.09
N GLY A 74 -3.77 -3.88 4.38
CA GLY A 74 -3.13 -4.08 5.67
C GLY A 74 -2.23 -2.90 6.05
N VAL A 75 -1.36 -2.47 5.14
CA VAL A 75 -0.49 -1.30 5.33
C VAL A 75 -1.31 -0.02 5.49
N ALA A 76 -2.33 0.20 4.65
CA ALA A 76 -3.23 1.35 4.79
C ALA A 76 -3.95 1.35 6.16
N GLY A 77 -4.38 0.18 6.63
CA GLY A 77 -4.96 -0.03 7.96
C GLY A 77 -4.00 0.33 9.10
N ILE A 78 -2.76 -0.17 9.04
CA ILE A 78 -1.70 0.14 10.01
C ILE A 78 -1.44 1.65 10.06
N LEU A 79 -1.28 2.29 8.90
CA LEU A 79 -1.03 3.72 8.82
C LEU A 79 -2.20 4.54 9.38
N ARG A 80 -3.44 4.18 9.07
CA ARG A 80 -4.62 4.85 9.64
C ARG A 80 -4.68 4.76 11.16
N LYS A 81 -4.21 3.65 11.75
CA LYS A 81 -4.15 3.46 13.20
C LYS A 81 -2.99 4.23 13.85
N GLU A 82 -1.82 4.24 13.21
CA GLU A 82 -0.57 4.58 13.89
C GLU A 82 0.10 5.88 13.40
N LYS A 83 -0.19 6.36 12.19
CA LYS A 83 0.59 7.43 11.54
C LYS A 83 0.69 8.73 12.35
N GLU A 84 -0.32 9.08 13.12
CA GLU A 84 -0.31 10.29 13.96
C GLU A 84 0.57 10.15 15.22
N ASN A 85 0.88 8.91 15.65
CA ASN A 85 1.68 8.61 16.83
C ASN A 85 3.19 8.59 16.57
N TYR A 86 3.60 8.57 15.30
CA TYR A 86 5.01 8.44 14.90
C TYR A 86 5.43 9.57 13.97
N GLN A 87 6.65 10.06 14.17
CA GLN A 87 7.26 11.12 13.36
C GLN A 87 7.88 10.61 12.06
N ASP A 88 8.07 9.29 11.95
CA ASP A 88 8.62 8.63 10.79
C ASP A 88 8.07 7.19 10.68
N VAL A 89 7.94 6.72 9.44
CA VAL A 89 7.55 5.34 9.14
C VAL A 89 8.54 4.77 8.13
N ILE A 90 9.14 3.64 8.48
CA ILE A 90 10.09 2.92 7.63
C ILE A 90 9.52 1.54 7.31
N PHE A 91 9.56 1.15 6.04
CA PHE A 91 9.10 -0.15 5.60
C PHE A 91 10.26 -0.99 5.06
N ASN A 92 10.69 -2.00 5.81
CA ASN A 92 11.65 -3.00 5.36
C ASN A 92 10.95 -4.05 4.48
N VAL A 93 11.31 -4.12 3.20
CA VAL A 93 10.65 -4.97 2.19
C VAL A 93 11.48 -6.19 1.77
N SER A 94 12.44 -6.57 2.61
CA SER A 94 13.56 -7.44 2.21
C SER A 94 13.34 -8.93 2.51
N SER A 95 12.42 -9.26 3.42
CA SER A 95 12.15 -10.66 3.81
C SER A 95 10.85 -11.16 3.18
N GLY A 96 10.75 -12.48 3.07
CA GLY A 96 9.61 -13.16 2.47
C GLY A 96 9.73 -13.38 0.97
N GLU A 97 8.69 -14.01 0.42
CA GLU A 97 8.67 -14.35 -0.99
C GLU A 97 8.62 -13.12 -1.89
N LYS A 98 9.04 -13.29 -3.15
CA LYS A 98 9.13 -12.21 -4.12
C LYS A 98 7.83 -11.41 -4.25
N LEU A 99 6.67 -12.09 -4.25
CA LEU A 99 5.37 -11.42 -4.37
C LEU A 99 5.04 -10.56 -3.14
N LEU A 100 5.37 -11.03 -1.93
CA LEU A 100 5.18 -10.28 -0.69
C LEU A 100 6.07 -9.02 -0.69
N GLY A 101 7.34 -9.16 -1.06
CA GLY A 101 8.27 -8.02 -1.20
C GLY A 101 7.80 -7.00 -2.24
N CYS A 102 7.32 -7.46 -3.41
CA CYS A 102 6.73 -6.59 -4.42
C CYS A 102 5.48 -5.85 -3.90
N ALA A 103 4.56 -6.55 -3.24
CA ALA A 103 3.36 -5.95 -2.69
C ALA A 103 3.68 -4.92 -1.61
N ALA A 104 4.66 -5.21 -0.76
CA ALA A 104 5.13 -4.29 0.27
C ALA A 104 5.80 -3.04 -0.32
N LEU A 105 6.63 -3.19 -1.35
CA LEU A 105 7.24 -2.06 -2.06
C LEU A 105 6.16 -1.18 -2.72
N SER A 106 5.18 -1.80 -3.38
CA SER A 106 4.03 -1.09 -3.96
C SER A 106 3.25 -0.33 -2.88
N ALA A 107 2.96 -0.98 -1.75
CA ALA A 107 2.25 -0.35 -0.63
C ALA A 107 3.03 0.80 -0.02
N ALA A 108 4.36 0.67 0.09
CA ALA A 108 5.22 1.76 0.54
C ALA A 108 5.11 2.96 -0.40
N PHE A 109 5.21 2.75 -1.72
CA PHE A 109 5.16 3.83 -2.70
C PHE A 109 3.79 4.49 -2.79
N VAL A 110 2.71 3.71 -2.83
CA VAL A 110 1.33 4.24 -2.85
C VAL A 110 1.09 5.15 -1.65
N ASN A 111 1.63 4.81 -0.49
CA ASN A 111 1.46 5.58 0.75
C ASN A 111 2.58 6.60 1.03
N GLY A 112 3.53 6.78 0.10
CA GLY A 112 4.65 7.72 0.26
C GLY A 112 5.61 7.39 1.41
N LEU A 113 5.75 6.10 1.77
CA LEU A 113 6.62 5.63 2.83
C LEU A 113 8.08 5.47 2.37
N LYS A 114 9.00 5.50 3.33
CA LYS A 114 10.41 5.14 3.11
C LYS A 114 10.55 3.62 3.05
N ALA A 115 10.77 3.07 1.87
CA ALA A 115 11.07 1.65 1.70
C ALA A 115 12.58 1.39 1.85
N VAL A 116 12.95 0.30 2.52
CA VAL A 116 14.33 -0.14 2.72
C VAL A 116 14.47 -1.59 2.27
N ALA A 117 15.51 -1.88 1.50
CA ALA A 117 15.97 -3.23 1.22
C ALA A 117 17.26 -3.53 2.01
N ILE A 118 17.46 -4.76 2.47
CA ILE A 118 18.72 -5.22 3.05
C ILE A 118 19.52 -5.84 1.91
N VAL A 119 20.65 -5.22 1.57
CA VAL A 119 21.55 -5.66 0.50
C VAL A 119 22.93 -5.83 1.10
N ASN A 120 23.50 -7.03 0.97
CA ASN A 120 24.81 -7.37 1.54
C ASN A 120 24.91 -7.09 3.06
N GLY A 121 23.82 -7.30 3.80
CA GLY A 121 23.77 -7.11 5.26
C GLY A 121 23.57 -5.66 5.71
N GLU A 122 23.39 -4.71 4.79
CA GLU A 122 23.23 -3.28 5.08
C GLU A 122 21.88 -2.75 4.56
N PRO A 123 21.26 -1.79 5.27
CA PRO A 123 20.03 -1.15 4.81
C PRO A 123 20.30 -0.17 3.65
N LEU A 124 19.68 -0.44 2.51
CA LEU A 124 19.62 0.42 1.35
C LEU A 124 18.25 1.10 1.29
N LEU A 125 18.23 2.43 1.42
CA LEU A 125 17.02 3.21 1.19
C LEU A 125 16.65 3.16 -0.29
N LEU A 126 15.46 2.66 -0.60
CA LEU A 126 14.94 2.61 -1.95
C LEU A 126 14.45 3.99 -2.39
N PRO A 127 14.49 4.31 -3.69
CA PRO A 127 14.03 5.60 -4.19
C PRO A 127 12.55 5.79 -3.86
N VAL A 128 12.23 6.88 -3.16
CA VAL A 128 10.84 7.26 -2.92
C VAL A 128 10.28 7.80 -4.24
N LEU A 129 9.42 7.02 -4.89
CA LEU A 129 8.71 7.49 -6.06
C LEU A 129 7.75 8.61 -5.64
N LYS A 130 7.94 9.82 -6.20
CA LYS A 130 7.11 11.00 -5.89
C LYS A 130 5.72 10.97 -6.57
N PHE A 131 5.29 9.82 -7.07
CA PHE A 131 3.95 9.61 -7.60
C PHE A 131 3.04 9.15 -6.45
N SER A 132 2.64 10.07 -5.56
CA SER A 132 1.49 9.72 -4.70
C SER A 132 0.27 9.67 -5.59
N TYR A 133 -0.47 8.56 -5.61
CA TYR A 133 -1.73 8.47 -6.36
C TYR A 133 -2.68 9.60 -5.95
N ASP A 134 -2.58 10.09 -4.72
CA ASP A 134 -3.26 11.29 -4.19
C ASP A 134 -3.08 12.55 -5.06
N ARG A 135 -1.97 12.65 -5.82
CA ARG A 135 -1.72 13.77 -6.75
C ARG A 135 -2.22 13.49 -8.17
N LEU A 136 -2.29 12.22 -8.57
CA LEU A 136 -2.73 11.80 -9.91
C LEU A 136 -4.25 11.60 -10.00
N VAL A 137 -4.85 11.17 -8.90
CA VAL A 137 -6.27 10.91 -8.72
C VAL A 137 -6.87 12.07 -7.92
N SER A 138 -7.35 13.08 -8.64
CA SER A 138 -8.05 14.22 -8.04
C SER A 138 -9.30 13.77 -7.27
N GLN A 139 -9.81 14.64 -6.40
CA GLN A 139 -11.05 14.37 -5.66
C GLN A 139 -12.20 13.96 -6.61
N THR A 140 -12.34 14.63 -7.74
CA THR A 140 -13.36 14.28 -8.76
C THR A 140 -13.18 12.87 -9.31
N LYS A 141 -11.94 12.43 -9.56
CA LYS A 141 -11.66 11.06 -9.99
C LYS A 141 -12.00 10.04 -8.89
N LEU A 142 -11.70 10.36 -7.63
CA LEU A 142 -12.10 9.52 -6.49
C LEU A 142 -13.62 9.42 -6.35
N ASP A 143 -14.35 10.53 -6.51
CA ASP A 143 -15.81 10.55 -6.45
C ASP A 143 -16.44 9.67 -7.55
N ILE A 144 -15.87 9.70 -8.77
CA ILE A 144 -16.26 8.81 -9.87
C ILE A 144 -16.03 7.34 -9.49
N LEU A 145 -14.84 6.99 -8.99
CA LEU A 145 -14.51 5.62 -8.59
C LEU A 145 -15.41 5.11 -7.45
N ASN A 146 -15.69 5.97 -6.47
CA ASN A 146 -16.61 5.66 -5.37
C ASN A 146 -18.05 5.46 -5.86
N ALA A 147 -18.50 6.24 -6.85
CA ALA A 147 -19.82 6.06 -7.46
C ALA A 147 -19.93 4.72 -8.20
N LEU A 148 -18.90 4.35 -8.96
CA LEU A 148 -18.81 3.04 -9.62
C LEU A 148 -18.81 1.91 -8.59
N GLN A 149 -17.98 2.00 -7.55
CA GLN A 149 -17.91 1.00 -6.48
C GLN A 149 -19.29 0.79 -5.81
N LYS A 150 -20.02 1.87 -5.51
CA LYS A 150 -21.37 1.80 -4.92
C LYS A 150 -22.39 1.11 -5.83
N LYS A 151 -22.16 1.08 -7.14
CA LYS A 151 -22.99 0.41 -8.14
C LYS A 151 -22.53 -1.01 -8.50
N GLY A 152 -21.51 -1.53 -7.82
CA GLY A 152 -20.97 -2.86 -8.10
C GLY A 152 -19.81 -2.87 -9.09
N GLY A 153 -19.23 -1.70 -9.41
CA GLY A 153 -18.03 -1.56 -10.22
C GLY A 153 -18.25 -1.09 -11.66
N GLU A 154 -19.51 -1.02 -12.12
CA GLU A 154 -19.85 -0.66 -13.50
C GLU A 154 -21.10 0.25 -13.57
N VAL A 155 -21.24 0.96 -14.69
CA VAL A 155 -22.42 1.74 -15.08
C VAL A 155 -22.63 1.60 -16.58
N GLU A 156 -23.86 1.72 -17.05
CA GLU A 156 -24.17 1.51 -18.46
C GLU A 156 -23.83 2.73 -19.34
N SER A 157 -23.74 3.93 -18.74
CA SER A 157 -23.51 5.15 -19.49
C SER A 157 -22.95 6.32 -18.67
N LEU A 158 -22.42 7.31 -19.38
CA LEU A 158 -22.08 8.64 -18.82
C LEU A 158 -23.29 9.37 -18.22
N GLU A 159 -24.51 9.04 -18.64
CA GLU A 159 -25.72 9.61 -18.07
C GLU A 159 -25.96 9.09 -16.65
N GLU A 160 -25.87 7.78 -16.46
CA GLU A 160 -26.00 7.18 -15.13
C GLU A 160 -24.92 7.70 -14.18
N LEU A 161 -23.67 7.82 -14.66
CA LEU A 161 -22.59 8.36 -13.84
C LEU A 161 -22.81 9.84 -13.45
N ARG A 162 -23.43 10.64 -14.33
CA ARG A 162 -23.85 12.02 -14.02
C ARG A 162 -24.88 12.04 -12.89
N GLU A 163 -25.87 11.15 -12.95
CA GLU A 163 -26.90 11.07 -11.90
C GLU A 163 -26.31 10.66 -10.54
N LEU A 164 -25.30 9.79 -10.53
CA LEU A 164 -24.66 9.31 -9.30
C LEU A 164 -23.70 10.32 -8.66
N THR A 165 -23.01 11.10 -9.48
CA THR A 165 -21.95 12.01 -9.01
C THR A 165 -22.38 13.48 -8.95
N GLY A 166 -23.41 13.87 -9.71
CA GLY A 166 -23.80 15.25 -9.90
C GLY A 166 -22.90 16.05 -10.86
N TYR A 167 -21.83 15.46 -11.39
CA TYR A 167 -20.90 16.13 -12.30
C TYR A 167 -21.43 16.15 -13.74
N GLY A 168 -21.26 17.28 -14.43
CA GLY A 168 -21.64 17.40 -15.84
C GLY A 168 -20.87 16.44 -16.75
N LYS A 169 -21.51 15.95 -17.82
CA LYS A 169 -20.89 15.02 -18.78
C LYS A 169 -19.52 15.46 -19.33
N PRO A 170 -19.27 16.75 -19.66
CA PRO A 170 -17.96 17.16 -20.14
C PRO A 170 -16.86 16.96 -19.08
N LEU A 171 -17.15 17.25 -17.82
CA LEU A 171 -16.22 17.08 -16.70
C LEU A 171 -15.96 15.59 -16.42
N LEU A 172 -17.00 14.77 -16.46
CA LEU A 172 -16.87 13.31 -16.35
C LEU A 172 -16.02 12.76 -17.50
N SER A 173 -16.31 13.15 -18.74
CA SER A 173 -15.55 12.73 -19.91
C SER A 173 -14.09 13.13 -19.81
N TYR A 174 -13.79 14.35 -19.38
CA TYR A 174 -12.43 14.84 -19.17
C TYR A 174 -11.68 14.00 -18.10
N HIS A 175 -12.31 13.73 -16.95
CA HIS A 175 -11.63 12.96 -15.91
C HIS A 175 -11.52 11.46 -16.21
N ILE A 176 -12.41 10.90 -17.05
CA ILE A 176 -12.36 9.51 -17.49
C ILE A 176 -11.32 9.33 -18.59
N GLN A 177 -11.40 10.14 -19.66
CA GLN A 177 -10.58 9.99 -20.88
C GLN A 177 -9.25 10.76 -20.81
N GLY A 178 -9.15 11.79 -19.96
CA GLY A 178 -7.98 12.67 -19.90
C GLY A 178 -8.01 13.79 -20.92
N ALA A 179 -6.87 14.47 -21.04
CA ALA A 179 -6.55 15.49 -22.04
C ALA A 179 -5.06 15.43 -22.40
N GLU A 180 -4.62 16.27 -23.33
CA GLU A 180 -3.22 16.28 -23.83
C GLU A 180 -2.17 16.43 -22.71
N ASP A 181 -2.50 17.19 -21.66
CA ASP A 181 -1.65 17.47 -20.51
C ASP A 181 -2.13 16.82 -19.19
N SER A 182 -3.18 15.98 -19.24
CA SER A 182 -3.71 15.35 -18.03
C SER A 182 -4.17 13.91 -18.25
N GLN A 183 -3.71 13.00 -17.39
CA GLN A 183 -4.11 11.59 -17.46
C GLN A 183 -5.54 11.38 -16.97
N GLY A 184 -6.36 10.70 -17.77
CA GLY A 184 -7.70 10.23 -17.40
C GLY A 184 -7.65 8.98 -16.53
N LEU A 185 -8.80 8.59 -15.95
CA LEU A 185 -8.94 7.31 -15.24
C LEU A 185 -8.60 6.10 -16.14
N VAL A 186 -8.87 6.20 -17.46
CA VAL A 186 -8.48 5.16 -18.44
C VAL A 186 -6.96 5.06 -18.56
N ASP A 187 -6.26 6.18 -18.73
CA ASP A 187 -4.79 6.20 -18.83
C ASP A 187 -4.11 5.68 -17.56
N LEU A 188 -4.75 5.91 -16.42
CA LEU A 188 -4.29 5.43 -15.12
C LEU A 188 -4.62 3.94 -14.87
N GLY A 189 -5.35 3.29 -15.79
CA GLY A 189 -5.77 1.89 -15.65
C GLY A 189 -6.78 1.65 -14.53
N LEU A 190 -7.53 2.68 -14.14
CA LEU A 190 -8.49 2.63 -13.02
C LEU A 190 -9.92 2.34 -13.47
N VAL A 191 -10.23 2.60 -14.75
CA VAL A 191 -11.51 2.26 -15.38
C VAL A 191 -11.28 1.83 -16.83
N GLU A 192 -12.19 1.05 -17.37
CA GLU A 192 -12.26 0.74 -18.80
C GLU A 192 -13.56 1.30 -19.39
N VAL A 193 -13.53 1.76 -20.64
CA VAL A 193 -14.72 2.23 -21.37
C VAL A 193 -15.00 1.26 -22.51
N ILE A 194 -16.09 0.52 -22.38
CA ILE A 194 -16.53 -0.44 -23.39
C ILE A 194 -17.55 0.24 -24.28
N LEU A 195 -17.21 0.46 -25.55
CA LEU A 195 -18.18 0.91 -26.54
C LEU A 195 -19.00 -0.30 -27.00
N THR A 196 -20.25 -0.37 -26.55
CA THR A 196 -21.24 -1.27 -27.14
C THR A 196 -21.58 -0.75 -28.54
N LEU A 197 -20.97 -1.34 -29.57
CA LEU A 197 -21.45 -1.23 -30.94
C LEU A 197 -22.85 -1.84 -30.98
N GLY A 198 -23.86 -0.98 -31.14
CA GLY A 198 -25.25 -1.39 -31.19
C GLY A 198 -25.50 -2.49 -32.23
N ARG A 199 -26.30 -3.48 -31.85
CA ARG A 199 -27.03 -4.32 -32.80
C ARG A 199 -28.21 -3.54 -33.37
#